data_AF-A0A524K3F3-F1
#
_entry.id   AF-A0A524K3F3-F1
#
_cell.length_a   1.000
_cell.length_b   1.000
_cell.length_c   1.000
_cell.angle_alpha   90.00
_cell.angle_beta   90.00
_cell.angle_gamma   90.00
#
_symmetry.space_group_name_H-M   'P 1'
#
loop_
_entity.id
_entity.type
_entity.pdbx_description
1 polymer ?
#
loop_
_entity_poly.entity_id
_entity_poly.type
_entity_poly.pdbx_seq_one_letter_code
_entity_poly.pdbx_strand_id
1 'polypeptide(L)'
;MLKGGSGAAIAGLVGVFLGSGTSITCTALSRDAKALPYLKSLPVSAGRYLLAKLVHGLLFAVFGAVMGVGLIGYAIRLSPADIVAALAVAIGMSFLINLLGLWLDTANPRLKWDNPIAAMKQNPNSVILMLGAMGLAGGAGFLVFKLGLDRWQFALWFGLLPALAFLALLWAYPRYAARRLGMMEA
;
A
#
# COMPACT_ATOMS: atom_id res chain seq x y z
N MET A 1 -6.30 -29.57 -8.33
CA MET A 1 -5.75 -28.89 -7.13
C MET A 1 -4.34 -28.45 -7.47
N LEU A 2 -4.06 -27.14 -7.51
CA LEU A 2 -2.70 -26.63 -7.69
C LEU A 2 -1.84 -27.14 -6.52
N LYS A 3 -0.95 -28.11 -6.75
CA LYS A 3 -0.03 -28.62 -5.73
C LYS A 3 1.11 -27.61 -5.54
N GLY A 4 1.51 -27.37 -4.30
CA GLY A 4 2.77 -26.66 -3.98
C GLY A 4 2.70 -25.15 -3.74
N GLY A 5 1.64 -24.60 -3.13
CA GLY A 5 1.62 -23.20 -2.67
C GLY A 5 1.43 -22.13 -3.76
N SER A 6 1.51 -22.50 -5.04
CA SER A 6 1.28 -21.63 -6.20
C SER A 6 -0.12 -21.00 -6.23
N GLY A 7 -1.14 -21.70 -5.71
CA GLY A 7 -2.47 -21.12 -5.53
C GLY A 7 -2.51 -19.96 -4.50
N ALA A 8 -1.78 -20.09 -3.39
CA ALA A 8 -1.64 -19.03 -2.39
C ALA A 8 -0.92 -17.81 -2.98
N ALA A 9 0.08 -18.05 -3.83
CA ALA A 9 0.79 -16.99 -4.54
C ALA A 9 -0.14 -16.20 -5.46
N ILE A 10 -0.92 -16.86 -6.31
CA ILE A 10 -1.85 -16.18 -7.22
C ILE A 10 -2.86 -15.35 -6.44
N ALA A 11 -3.55 -15.95 -5.46
CA ALA A 11 -4.56 -15.24 -4.68
C ALA A 11 -3.96 -14.08 -3.87
N GLY A 12 -2.80 -14.29 -3.24
CA GLY A 12 -2.11 -13.28 -2.46
C GLY A 12 -1.71 -12.08 -3.32
N LEU A 13 -1.10 -12.33 -4.49
CA LEU A 13 -0.65 -11.26 -5.39
C LEU A 13 -1.82 -10.46 -6.00
N VAL A 14 -2.93 -11.12 -6.33
CA VAL A 14 -4.17 -10.40 -6.72
C VAL A 14 -4.68 -9.55 -5.57
N GLY A 15 -4.66 -10.08 -4.34
CA GLY A 15 -4.98 -9.34 -3.14
C GLY A 15 -4.09 -8.11 -2.94
N VAL A 16 -2.77 -8.25 -3.17
CA VAL A 16 -1.82 -7.12 -3.11
C VAL A 16 -2.17 -6.05 -4.11
N PHE A 17 -2.45 -6.43 -5.36
CA PHE A 17 -2.80 -5.50 -6.42
C PHE A 17 -4.08 -4.72 -6.07
N LEU A 18 -5.14 -5.42 -5.65
CA LEU A 18 -6.39 -4.77 -5.28
C LEU A 18 -6.28 -3.92 -4.00
N GLY A 19 -5.52 -4.37 -3.00
CA GLY A 19 -5.28 -3.62 -1.77
C GLY A 19 -4.38 -2.39 -1.94
N SER A 20 -3.60 -2.33 -3.02
CA SER A 20 -2.70 -1.19 -3.32
C SER A 20 -3.21 -0.26 -4.42
N GLY A 21 -4.20 -0.69 -5.21
CA GLY A 21 -4.64 0.02 -6.42
C GLY A 21 -5.46 1.30 -6.22
N THR A 22 -5.78 1.69 -4.99
CA THR A 22 -6.74 2.78 -4.71
C THR A 22 -6.18 4.20 -4.86
N SER A 23 -4.85 4.35 -4.89
CA SER A 23 -4.15 5.65 -4.94
C SER A 23 -4.54 6.64 -3.81
N ILE A 24 -5.11 6.14 -2.70
CA ILE A 24 -5.57 6.97 -1.58
C ILE A 24 -4.39 7.63 -0.88
N THR A 25 -3.33 6.87 -0.60
CA THR A 25 -2.20 7.36 0.19
C THR A 25 -1.18 8.16 -0.62
N CYS A 26 -0.93 7.79 -1.88
CA CYS A 26 0.00 8.50 -2.77
C CYS A 26 -0.51 9.83 -3.34
N THR A 27 -1.71 10.25 -2.94
CA THR A 27 -2.28 11.56 -3.28
C THR A 27 -2.86 12.26 -2.04
N ALA A 28 -2.59 11.74 -0.83
CA ALA A 28 -3.19 12.17 0.41
C ALA A 28 -2.91 13.66 0.76
N LEU A 29 -1.67 14.10 0.60
CA LEU A 29 -1.19 15.46 0.80
C LEU A 29 -1.43 16.32 -0.43
N SER A 30 -1.23 15.77 -1.64
CA SER A 30 -1.50 16.48 -2.89
C SER A 30 -2.94 16.99 -3.01
N ARG A 31 -3.92 16.19 -2.57
CA ARG A 31 -5.34 16.60 -2.51
C ARG A 31 -5.61 17.78 -1.60
N ASP A 32 -4.79 17.93 -0.56
CA ASP A 32 -4.96 18.95 0.46
C ASP A 32 -4.08 20.18 0.23
N ALA A 33 -3.34 20.24 -0.88
CA ALA A 33 -2.36 21.29 -1.11
C ALA A 33 -2.91 22.71 -0.89
N LYS A 34 -4.11 23.00 -1.41
CA LYS A 34 -4.78 24.30 -1.24
C LYS A 34 -5.23 24.59 0.20
N ALA A 35 -5.38 23.56 1.04
CA ALA A 35 -5.75 23.68 2.44
C ALA A 35 -4.53 23.66 3.38
N LEU A 36 -3.30 23.57 2.86
CA LEU A 36 -2.09 23.46 3.69
C LEU A 36 -1.92 24.59 4.72
N PRO A 37 -2.15 25.89 4.39
CA PRO A 37 -2.04 26.95 5.38
C PRO A 37 -3.01 26.78 6.54
N TYR A 38 -4.24 26.33 6.26
CA TYR A 38 -5.24 26.02 7.28
C TYR A 38 -4.86 24.77 8.09
N LEU A 39 -4.37 23.71 7.44
CA LEU A 39 -3.93 22.50 8.14
C LEU A 39 -2.76 22.78 9.10
N LYS A 40 -1.90 23.74 8.77
CA LYS A 40 -0.80 24.19 9.63
C LYS A 40 -1.25 25.01 10.84
N SER A 41 -2.40 25.65 10.78
CA SER A 41 -2.93 26.42 11.92
C SER A 41 -3.73 25.57 12.91
N LEU A 42 -4.08 24.33 12.53
CA LEU A 42 -4.76 23.41 13.43
C LEU A 42 -3.88 22.99 14.61
N PRO A 43 -4.45 22.80 15.82
CA PRO A 43 -3.74 22.31 17.00
C PRO A 43 -3.46 20.79 16.93
N VAL A 44 -3.10 20.28 15.75
CA VAL A 44 -2.84 18.86 15.49
C VAL A 44 -1.48 18.73 14.80
N SER A 45 -0.67 17.78 15.24
CA SER A 45 0.61 17.56 14.57
C SER A 45 0.44 17.00 13.16
N ALA A 46 1.19 17.54 12.20
CA ALA A 46 1.23 17.10 10.81
C ALA A 46 1.39 15.56 10.66
N GLY A 47 2.23 14.95 11.52
CA GLY A 47 2.40 13.50 11.54
C GLY A 47 1.12 12.75 11.92
N ARG A 48 0.39 13.20 12.94
CA ARG A 48 -0.90 12.57 13.33
C ARG A 48 -1.95 12.75 12.24
N TYR A 49 -1.98 13.91 11.59
CA TYR A 49 -2.87 14.18 10.47
C TYR A 49 -2.66 13.20 9.31
N LEU A 50 -1.41 13.03 8.86
CA LEU A 50 -1.12 12.11 7.76
C LEU A 50 -1.27 10.64 8.17
N LEU A 51 -1.01 10.28 9.42
CA LEU A 51 -1.32 8.95 9.93
C LEU A 51 -2.82 8.63 9.90
N ALA A 52 -3.70 9.59 10.21
CA ALA A 52 -5.14 9.39 10.07
C ALA A 52 -5.53 9.07 8.62
N LYS A 53 -4.89 9.74 7.66
CA LYS A 53 -5.07 9.44 6.22
C LYS A 53 -4.50 8.08 5.83
N LEU A 54 -3.38 7.68 6.42
CA LEU A 54 -2.83 6.33 6.24
C LEU A 54 -3.84 5.28 6.68
N VAL A 55 -4.41 5.42 7.90
CA VAL A 55 -5.43 4.48 8.42
C VAL A 55 -6.60 4.36 7.45
N HIS A 56 -7.09 5.46 6.91
CA HIS A 56 -8.14 5.43 5.89
C HIS A 56 -7.72 4.62 4.64
N GLY A 57 -6.51 4.83 4.12
CA GLY A 57 -5.97 4.03 3.03
C GLY A 57 -5.83 2.53 3.36
N LEU A 58 -5.37 2.21 4.58
CA LEU A 58 -5.22 0.84 5.05
C LEU A 58 -6.55 0.11 5.20
N LEU A 59 -7.64 0.78 5.59
CA LEU A 59 -8.98 0.17 5.62
C LEU A 59 -9.41 -0.32 4.24
N PHE A 60 -9.21 0.50 3.20
CA PHE A 60 -9.46 0.10 1.82
C PHE A 60 -8.48 -0.96 1.34
N ALA A 61 -7.24 -0.94 1.82
CA ALA A 61 -6.27 -1.98 1.51
C ALA A 61 -6.69 -3.34 2.06
N VAL A 62 -7.17 -3.41 3.31
CA VAL A 62 -7.73 -4.63 3.90
C VAL A 62 -8.95 -5.10 3.11
N PHE A 63 -9.87 -4.20 2.78
CA PHE A 63 -11.03 -4.54 1.97
C PHE A 63 -10.63 -5.11 0.61
N GLY A 64 -9.73 -4.45 -0.12
CA GLY A 64 -9.22 -4.92 -1.41
C GLY A 64 -8.49 -6.27 -1.31
N ALA A 65 -7.68 -6.46 -0.26
CA ALA A 65 -6.98 -7.72 0.00
C ALA A 65 -7.95 -8.88 0.27
N VAL A 66 -8.95 -8.66 1.15
CA VAL A 66 -9.97 -9.68 1.47
C VAL A 66 -10.81 -10.02 0.24
N MET A 67 -11.24 -9.02 -0.52
CA MET A 67 -12.01 -9.25 -1.75
C MET A 67 -11.17 -10.00 -2.79
N GLY A 68 -9.92 -9.60 -3.01
CA GLY A 68 -9.04 -10.25 -3.97
C GLY A 68 -8.72 -11.70 -3.62
N VAL A 69 -8.29 -11.94 -2.38
CA VAL A 69 -7.99 -13.30 -1.92
C VAL A 69 -9.26 -14.14 -1.84
N GLY A 70 -10.38 -13.57 -1.39
CA GLY A 70 -11.66 -14.27 -1.26
C GLY A 70 -12.23 -14.73 -2.60
N LEU A 71 -12.30 -13.84 -3.60
CA LEU A 71 -12.82 -14.19 -4.93
C LEU A 71 -11.94 -15.24 -5.62
N ILE A 72 -10.62 -15.05 -5.64
CA ILE A 72 -9.69 -16.01 -6.25
C ILE A 72 -9.67 -17.32 -5.46
N GLY A 73 -9.68 -17.21 -4.13
CA GLY A 73 -9.84 -18.30 -3.15
C GLY A 73 -10.98 -19.23 -3.49
N TYR A 74 -12.15 -18.63 -3.70
CA TYR A 74 -13.37 -19.34 -4.08
C TYR A 74 -13.26 -19.94 -5.49
N ALA A 75 -12.81 -19.16 -6.48
CA ALA A 75 -12.76 -19.58 -7.88
C ALA A 75 -11.86 -20.80 -8.10
N ILE A 76 -10.68 -20.85 -7.46
CA ILE A 76 -9.72 -21.95 -7.63
C ILE A 76 -9.79 -23.02 -6.53
N ARG A 77 -10.77 -22.89 -5.62
CA ARG A 77 -11.01 -23.81 -4.48
C ARG A 77 -9.78 -24.01 -3.61
N LEU A 78 -9.23 -22.91 -3.10
CA LEU A 78 -8.05 -22.89 -2.23
C LEU A 78 -8.32 -23.60 -0.89
N SER A 79 -7.29 -24.25 -0.35
CA SER A 79 -7.36 -24.78 1.01
C SER A 79 -7.36 -23.62 2.03
N PRO A 80 -7.93 -23.81 3.24
CA PRO A 80 -7.90 -22.78 4.27
C PRO A 80 -6.48 -22.28 4.61
N ALA A 81 -5.50 -23.17 4.60
CA ALA A 81 -4.09 -22.82 4.83
C ALA A 81 -3.54 -21.90 3.74
N ASP A 82 -3.88 -22.14 2.47
CA ASP A 82 -3.45 -21.29 1.36
C ASP A 82 -4.14 -19.91 1.40
N ILE A 83 -5.40 -19.83 1.86
CA ILE A 83 -6.12 -18.56 2.07
C ILE A 83 -5.43 -17.72 3.15
N VAL A 84 -5.07 -18.34 4.28
CA VAL A 84 -4.36 -17.65 5.37
C VAL A 84 -3.00 -17.12 4.90
N ALA A 85 -2.23 -17.94 4.18
CA ALA A 85 -0.95 -17.52 3.60
C ALA A 85 -1.14 -16.36 2.59
N ALA A 86 -2.13 -16.46 1.71
CA ALA A 86 -2.44 -15.42 0.73
C ALA A 86 -2.86 -14.09 1.39
N LEU A 87 -3.71 -14.14 2.43
CA LEU A 87 -4.13 -12.94 3.18
C LEU A 87 -2.96 -12.28 3.91
N ALA A 88 -2.07 -13.07 4.52
CA ALA A 88 -0.88 -12.55 5.19
C ALA A 88 0.00 -11.75 4.21
N VAL A 89 0.20 -12.28 3.00
CA VAL A 89 0.94 -11.59 1.93
C VAL A 89 0.18 -10.36 1.42
N ALA A 90 -1.10 -10.49 1.13
CA ALA A 90 -1.93 -9.41 0.62
C ALA A 90 -1.90 -8.21 1.57
N ILE A 91 -2.16 -8.43 2.85
CA ILE A 91 -2.17 -7.37 3.86
C ILE A 91 -0.76 -6.80 4.08
N GLY A 92 0.25 -7.66 4.28
CA GLY A 92 1.62 -7.25 4.55
C GLY A 92 2.21 -6.35 3.46
N MET A 93 2.12 -6.78 2.19
CA MET A 93 2.60 -5.97 1.07
C MET A 93 1.73 -4.75 0.83
N SER A 94 0.40 -4.86 0.84
CA SER A 94 -0.45 -3.68 0.59
C SER A 94 -0.26 -2.61 1.66
N PHE A 95 -0.02 -2.98 2.92
CA PHE A 95 0.27 -2.02 3.98
C PHE A 95 1.58 -1.29 3.73
N LEU A 96 2.64 -2.03 3.41
CA LEU A 96 3.93 -1.46 3.05
C LEU A 96 3.80 -0.52 1.85
N ILE A 97 3.15 -0.95 0.76
CA ILE A 97 2.97 -0.15 -0.45
C ILE A 97 2.16 1.11 -0.14
N ASN A 98 1.05 1.03 0.61
CA ASN A 98 0.27 2.20 0.97
C ASN A 98 1.08 3.19 1.82
N LEU A 99 1.90 2.71 2.75
CA LEU A 99 2.81 3.56 3.52
C LEU A 99 3.87 4.21 2.61
N LEU A 100 4.51 3.45 1.72
CA LEU A 100 5.48 3.99 0.75
C LEU A 100 4.83 5.03 -0.17
N GLY A 101 3.57 4.82 -0.57
CA GLY A 101 2.78 5.81 -1.30
C GLY A 101 2.63 7.11 -0.53
N LEU A 102 2.33 7.02 0.77
CA LEU A 102 2.23 8.19 1.62
C LEU A 102 3.59 8.90 1.79
N TRP A 103 4.67 8.14 1.96
CA TRP A 103 6.04 8.68 1.97
C TRP A 103 6.35 9.42 0.66
N LEU A 104 6.03 8.83 -0.48
CA LEU A 104 6.23 9.42 -1.80
C LEU A 104 5.47 10.74 -1.95
N ASP A 105 4.20 10.77 -1.56
CA ASP A 105 3.38 11.99 -1.65
C ASP A 105 3.83 13.07 -0.66
N THR A 106 4.37 12.67 0.49
CA THR A 106 4.99 13.61 1.46
C THR A 106 6.35 14.13 0.96
N ALA A 107 7.08 13.33 0.18
CA ALA A 107 8.36 13.72 -0.40
C ALA A 107 8.16 14.68 -1.57
N ASN A 108 7.24 14.35 -2.48
CA ASN A 108 6.99 15.06 -3.73
C ASN A 108 5.48 15.32 -3.93
N PRO A 109 4.86 16.17 -3.09
CA PRO A 109 3.45 16.50 -3.26
C PRO A 109 3.22 17.35 -4.50
N ARG A 110 2.12 17.09 -5.20
CA ARG A 110 1.62 17.97 -6.25
C ARG A 110 0.88 19.16 -5.62
N LEU A 111 1.62 20.22 -5.31
CA LEU A 111 1.07 21.41 -4.64
C LEU A 111 0.19 22.28 -5.55
N LYS A 112 0.51 22.32 -6.85
CA LYS A 112 -0.20 23.14 -7.84
C LYS A 112 -1.06 22.25 -8.73
N TRP A 113 -2.35 22.53 -8.73
CA TRP A 113 -3.34 21.91 -9.60
C TRP A 113 -4.54 22.83 -9.82
N ASP A 114 -5.10 22.79 -11.02
CA ASP A 114 -6.20 23.68 -11.40
C ASP A 114 -7.53 23.20 -10.82
N ASN A 115 -7.74 21.88 -10.82
CA ASN A 115 -8.94 21.23 -10.31
C ASN A 115 -8.60 20.03 -9.42
N PRO A 116 -9.50 19.62 -8.49
CA PRO A 116 -9.25 18.54 -7.56
C PRO A 116 -9.06 17.16 -8.24
N ILE A 117 -9.60 16.97 -9.45
CA ILE A 117 -9.39 15.74 -10.22
C ILE A 117 -7.92 15.63 -10.65
N ALA A 118 -7.27 16.73 -11.03
CA ALA A 118 -5.85 16.75 -11.40
C ALA A 118 -4.94 16.36 -10.23
N ALA A 119 -5.28 16.74 -9.00
CA ALA A 119 -4.54 16.36 -7.79
C ALA A 119 -4.53 14.83 -7.55
N MET A 120 -5.54 14.12 -8.06
CA MET A 120 -5.70 12.67 -7.87
C MET A 120 -5.26 11.86 -9.10
N LYS A 121 -5.83 12.17 -10.26
CA LYS A 121 -5.75 11.35 -11.48
C LYS A 121 -4.55 11.71 -12.36
N GLN A 122 -4.10 12.97 -12.31
CA GLN A 122 -2.93 13.41 -13.06
C GLN A 122 -1.67 13.43 -12.17
N ASN A 123 -1.73 12.89 -10.96
CA ASN A 123 -0.59 12.87 -10.05
C ASN A 123 0.39 11.76 -10.46
N PRO A 124 1.66 12.09 -10.78
CA PRO A 124 2.66 11.09 -11.14
C PRO A 124 2.91 10.08 -10.00
N ASN A 125 2.70 10.47 -8.74
CA ASN A 125 2.87 9.58 -7.60
C ASN A 125 1.92 8.37 -7.67
N SER A 126 0.71 8.55 -8.22
CA SER A 126 -0.24 7.45 -8.45
C SER A 126 0.31 6.42 -9.43
N VAL A 127 0.93 6.88 -10.52
CA VAL A 127 1.53 6.02 -11.54
C VAL A 127 2.76 5.30 -10.99
N ILE A 128 3.64 6.03 -10.30
CA ILE A 128 4.84 5.45 -9.66
C ILE A 128 4.44 4.37 -8.67
N LEU A 129 3.45 4.63 -7.82
CA LEU A 129 3.00 3.64 -6.84
C LEU A 129 2.36 2.42 -7.52
N MET A 130 1.51 2.63 -8.53
CA MET A 130 0.85 1.55 -9.25
C MET A 130 1.85 0.66 -9.99
N LEU A 131 2.77 1.25 -10.76
CA LEU A 131 3.81 0.49 -11.47
C LEU A 131 4.77 -0.19 -10.48
N GLY A 132 5.11 0.49 -9.38
CA GLY A 132 5.89 -0.10 -8.28
C GLY A 132 5.19 -1.30 -7.65
N ALA A 133 3.89 -1.20 -7.36
CA ALA A 133 3.08 -2.28 -6.83
C ALA A 133 2.98 -3.47 -7.80
N MET A 134 2.76 -3.20 -9.09
CA MET A 134 2.75 -4.22 -10.14
C MET A 134 4.12 -4.90 -10.29
N GLY A 135 5.20 -4.12 -10.25
CA GLY A 135 6.57 -4.63 -10.29
C GLY A 135 6.91 -5.49 -9.07
N LEU A 136 6.52 -5.07 -7.87
CA LEU A 136 6.71 -5.85 -6.64
C LEU A 136 5.88 -7.13 -6.67
N ALA A 137 4.62 -7.08 -7.08
CA ALA A 137 3.76 -8.25 -7.18
C ALA A 137 4.25 -9.23 -8.26
N GLY A 138 4.59 -8.73 -9.45
CA GLY A 138 5.14 -9.54 -10.54
C GLY A 138 6.50 -10.14 -10.19
N GLY A 139 7.39 -9.36 -9.56
CA GLY A 139 8.68 -9.83 -9.05
C GLY A 139 8.55 -10.89 -7.97
N ALA A 140 7.62 -10.70 -7.03
CA ALA A 140 7.29 -11.71 -6.02
C ALA A 140 6.80 -13.01 -6.65
N GLY A 141 5.87 -12.93 -7.62
CA GLY A 141 5.39 -14.09 -8.37
C GLY A 141 6.49 -14.82 -9.12
N PHE A 142 7.38 -14.07 -9.77
CA PHE A 142 8.56 -14.63 -10.47
C PHE A 142 9.50 -15.35 -9.50
N LEU A 143 9.79 -14.76 -8.33
CA LEU A 143 10.65 -15.37 -7.32
C LEU A 143 10.04 -16.66 -6.74
N VAL A 144 8.73 -16.67 -6.47
CA VAL A 144 8.02 -17.88 -6.04
C VAL A 144 8.17 -19.00 -7.06
N PHE A 145 7.96 -18.69 -8.34
CA PHE A 145 8.07 -19.68 -9.42
C PHE A 145 9.52 -20.17 -9.58
N LYS A 146 10.48 -19.26 -9.60
CA LYS A 146 11.91 -19.59 -9.82
C LYS A 146 12.52 -20.39 -8.68
N LEU A 147 12.19 -20.05 -7.43
CA LEU A 147 12.74 -20.69 -6.24
C LEU A 147 11.89 -21.87 -5.74
N GLY A 148 10.71 -22.09 -6.31
CA GLY A 148 9.80 -23.15 -5.88
C GLY A 148 9.32 -22.96 -4.43
N LEU A 149 9.09 -21.71 -4.01
CA LEU A 149 8.74 -21.42 -2.61
C LEU A 149 7.42 -22.08 -2.22
N ASP A 150 7.41 -22.71 -1.05
CA ASP A 150 6.15 -23.19 -0.48
C ASP A 150 5.26 -22.03 0.01
N ARG A 151 4.02 -22.34 0.39
CA ARG A 151 3.04 -21.34 0.86
C ARG A 151 3.51 -20.56 2.10
N TRP A 152 4.24 -21.19 3.01
CA TRP A 152 4.68 -20.60 4.26
C TRP A 152 5.94 -19.77 4.08
N GLN A 153 6.86 -20.23 3.23
CA GLN A 153 7.99 -19.44 2.76
C GLN A 153 7.49 -18.20 2.02
N PHE A 154 6.49 -18.34 1.15
CA PHE A 154 5.83 -17.21 0.50
C PHE A 154 5.22 -16.23 1.53
N ALA A 155 4.46 -16.73 2.51
CA ALA A 155 3.89 -15.92 3.58
C ALA A 155 4.95 -15.23 4.45
N LEU A 156 6.08 -15.88 4.71
CA LEU A 156 7.18 -15.31 5.48
C LEU A 156 7.87 -14.19 4.70
N TRP A 157 8.30 -14.47 3.46
CA TRP A 157 9.09 -13.53 2.67
C TRP A 157 8.27 -12.34 2.15
N PHE A 158 7.02 -12.56 1.79
CA PHE A 158 6.18 -11.53 1.17
C PHE A 158 5.01 -11.08 2.05
N GLY A 159 4.77 -11.71 3.21
CA GLY A 159 3.79 -11.23 4.19
C GLY A 159 4.48 -10.64 5.40
N LEU A 160 5.21 -11.47 6.15
CA LEU A 160 5.81 -11.08 7.42
C LEU A 160 6.91 -10.02 7.24
N LEU A 161 7.87 -10.22 6.33
CA LEU A 161 8.94 -9.25 6.13
C LEU A 161 8.43 -7.87 5.69
N PRO A 162 7.52 -7.75 4.70
CA PRO A 162 6.89 -6.48 4.37
C PRO A 162 6.11 -5.85 5.53
N ALA A 163 5.43 -6.66 6.35
CA ALA A 163 4.74 -6.17 7.54
C ALA A 163 5.73 -5.61 8.59
N LEU A 164 6.87 -6.27 8.80
CA LEU A 164 7.93 -5.75 9.69
C LEU A 164 8.55 -4.47 9.14
N ALA A 165 8.81 -4.41 7.83
CA ALA A 165 9.29 -3.20 7.17
C ALA A 165 8.27 -2.06 7.29
N PHE A 166 6.97 -2.35 7.16
CA PHE A 166 5.89 -1.41 7.40
C PHE A 166 5.95 -0.84 8.81
N LEU A 167 6.06 -1.68 9.85
CA LEU A 167 6.14 -1.22 11.24
C LEU A 167 7.39 -0.34 11.49
N ALA A 168 8.54 -0.74 10.95
CA ALA A 168 9.78 0.03 11.07
C ALA A 168 9.67 1.41 10.41
N LEU A 169 9.14 1.48 9.18
CA LEU A 169 8.93 2.73 8.46
C LEU A 169 7.82 3.59 9.09
N LEU A 170 6.78 2.96 9.64
CA LEU A 170 5.68 3.64 10.33
C LEU A 170 6.18 4.38 11.56
N TRP A 171 7.12 3.78 12.31
CA TRP A 171 7.73 4.44 13.47
C TRP A 171 8.51 5.71 13.10
N ALA A 172 9.17 5.73 11.94
CA ALA A 172 9.91 6.89 11.45
C ALA A 172 9.02 7.96 10.80
N TYR A 173 7.88 7.56 10.23
CA TYR A 173 7.06 8.42 9.38
C TYR A 173 6.56 9.72 10.04
N PRO A 174 6.02 9.74 11.28
CA PRO A 174 5.49 10.97 11.88
C PRO A 174 6.53 12.08 12.01
N ARG A 175 7.78 11.69 12.34
CA ARG A 175 8.91 12.64 12.46
C ARG A 175 9.28 13.20 11.09
N TYR A 176 9.30 12.34 10.08
CA TYR A 176 9.56 12.74 8.69
C TYR A 176 8.47 13.69 8.17
N ALA A 177 7.20 13.32 8.34
CA ALA A 177 6.03 14.11 7.94
C ALA A 177 6.04 15.51 8.58
N ALA A 178 6.29 15.59 9.89
CA ALA A 178 6.33 16.88 10.58
C ALA A 178 7.43 17.81 10.03
N ARG A 179 8.63 17.28 9.76
CA ARG A 179 9.73 18.05 9.17
C ARG A 179 9.39 18.54 7.76
N ARG A 180 8.88 17.65 6.90
CA ARG A 180 8.55 17.99 5.51
C ARG A 180 7.44 19.02 5.41
N LEU A 181 6.33 18.84 6.13
CA LEU A 181 5.23 19.80 6.10
C LEU A 181 5.65 21.17 6.66
N GLY A 182 6.50 21.21 7.69
CA GLY A 182 7.03 22.47 8.23
C GLY A 182 7.71 23.34 7.16
N MET A 183 8.48 22.72 6.26
CA MET A 183 9.23 23.40 5.19
C MET A 183 8.39 23.79 3.97
N MET A 184 7.16 23.30 3.82
CA MET A 184 6.35 23.53 2.62
C MET A 184 5.59 24.86 2.70
N GLU A 185 5.79 25.74 1.72
CA GLU A 185 4.92 26.90 1.50
C GLU A 185 4.03 26.58 0.30
N ALA A 186 2.72 26.86 0.43
CA ALA A 186 1.72 26.54 -0.59
C ALA A 186 1.62 27.64 -1.64
#